data_AF-A0A2V8E6U8-F1
#
_entry.id   AF-A0A2V8E6U8-F1
#
_cell.length_a   1.000
_cell.length_b   1.000
_cell.length_c   1.000
_cell.angle_alpha   90.00
_cell.angle_beta   90.00
_cell.angle_gamma   90.00
#
_symmetry.space_group_name_H-M   'P 1'
#
loop_
_entity.id
_entity.type
_entity.pdbx_description
1 polymer ?
#
loop_
_entity_poly.entity_id
_entity_poly.type
_entity_poly.pdbx_seq_one_letter_code
_entity_poly.pdbx_strand_id
1 'polypeptide(L)'
;MTTRDRRAAAHIIDLVARAPLRIAVLAALVVCAPRAYALDPSRTLSQYVHRIWQVQQGLPQASIHVVLQTRDGYVWLATETAS
;
A
#
# COMPACT_ATOMS: atom_id res chain seq x y z
N MET A 1 -43.54 18.40 26.12
CA MET A 1 -42.95 18.86 24.84
C MET A 1 -41.47 19.14 25.11
N THR A 2 -40.59 18.18 24.82
CA THR A 2 -39.30 18.04 25.54
C THR A 2 -38.12 18.68 24.80
N THR A 3 -37.15 19.21 25.55
CA THR A 3 -35.92 19.87 25.05
C THR A 3 -34.93 18.91 24.37
N ARG A 4 -35.21 17.59 24.37
CA ARG A 4 -34.36 16.52 23.84
C ARG A 4 -34.45 16.42 22.31
N ASP A 5 -35.63 16.63 21.73
CA ASP A 5 -35.86 16.57 20.28
C ASP A 5 -35.17 17.70 19.52
N ARG A 6 -35.03 18.87 20.15
CA ARG A 6 -34.36 20.04 19.54
C ARG A 6 -32.86 19.83 19.34
N ARG A 7 -32.20 19.07 20.22
CA ARG A 7 -30.78 18.74 20.08
C ARG A 7 -30.54 17.66 19.02
N ALA A 8 -31.40 16.66 18.96
CA ALA A 8 -31.35 15.63 17.91
C ALA A 8 -31.60 16.23 16.51
N ALA A 9 -32.59 17.11 16.38
CA ALA A 9 -32.86 17.84 15.15
C ALA A 9 -31.67 18.75 14.75
N ALA A 10 -31.05 19.43 15.71
CA ALA A 10 -29.85 20.25 15.45
C ALA A 10 -28.67 19.42 14.92
N HIS A 11 -28.40 18.24 15.48
CA HIS A 11 -27.37 17.32 14.99
C HIS A 11 -27.66 16.79 13.58
N ILE A 12 -28.92 16.51 13.25
CA ILE A 12 -29.33 16.04 11.92
C ILE A 12 -29.20 17.16 10.88
N ILE A 13 -29.64 18.38 11.20
CA ILE A 13 -29.50 19.56 10.33
C ILE A 13 -28.03 19.87 10.08
N ASP A 14 -27.20 19.80 11.12
CA ASP A 14 -25.75 19.96 11.03
C ASP A 14 -25.07 18.86 10.20
N LEU A 15 -25.56 17.62 10.27
CA LEU A 15 -25.05 16.49 9.48
C LEU A 15 -25.37 16.67 7.99
N VAL A 16 -26.59 17.11 7.67
CA VAL A 16 -27.03 17.40 6.31
C VAL A 16 -26.33 18.63 5.73
N ALA A 17 -26.14 19.69 6.53
CA ALA A 17 -25.45 20.91 6.13
C ALA A 17 -23.95 20.69 5.85
N ARG A 18 -23.31 19.74 6.54
CA ARG A 18 -21.88 19.41 6.37
C ARG A 18 -21.62 18.28 5.36
N ALA A 19 -22.66 17.54 4.96
CA ALA A 19 -22.58 16.50 3.94
C ALA A 19 -22.03 17.00 2.58
N PRO A 20 -22.49 18.13 2.00
CA PRO A 20 -21.97 18.58 0.70
C PRO A 20 -20.49 18.98 0.78
N LEU A 21 -20.04 19.55 1.90
CA LEU A 21 -18.63 19.88 2.12
C LEU A 21 -17.77 18.61 2.19
N ARG A 22 -18.22 17.57 2.90
CA ARG A 22 -17.51 16.29 2.97
C ARG A 22 -17.43 15.60 1.61
N ILE A 23 -18.51 15.62 0.85
CA ILE A 23 -18.55 15.06 -0.51
C ILE A 23 -17.61 15.83 -1.43
N ALA A 24 -17.62 17.16 -1.37
CA ALA A 24 -16.72 18.00 -2.17
C ALA A 24 -15.24 17.75 -1.82
N VAL A 25 -14.91 17.61 -0.54
CA VAL A 25 -13.54 17.27 -0.09
C VAL A 25 -13.13 15.89 -0.58
N LEU A 26 -13.99 14.87 -0.47
CA LEU A 26 -13.69 13.52 -0.97
C LEU A 26 -13.54 13.51 -2.49
N ALA A 27 -14.38 14.23 -3.22
CA ALA A 27 -14.27 14.35 -4.68
C ALA A 27 -12.96 15.06 -5.06
N ALA A 28 -12.60 16.15 -4.37
CA ALA A 28 -11.33 16.84 -4.58
C ALA A 28 -10.13 15.94 -4.28
N LEU A 29 -10.18 15.12 -3.22
CA LEU A 29 -9.14 14.14 -2.91
C LEU A 29 -9.00 13.07 -4.00
N VAL A 30 -10.11 12.58 -4.56
CA VAL A 30 -10.07 11.60 -5.66
C VAL A 30 -9.52 12.22 -6.94
N VAL A 31 -9.88 13.47 -7.25
CA VAL A 31 -9.38 14.18 -8.44
C VAL A 31 -7.91 14.55 -8.32
N CYS A 32 -7.47 14.96 -7.13
CA CYS A 32 -6.07 15.33 -6.85
C CYS A 32 -5.18 14.14 -6.45
N ALA A 33 -5.73 12.93 -6.37
CA ALA A 33 -4.93 11.75 -6.04
C ALA A 33 -3.90 11.52 -7.17
N PRO A 34 -2.61 11.31 -6.83
CA PRO A 34 -1.63 10.91 -7.82
C PRO A 34 -2.05 9.59 -8.45
N ARG A 35 -1.89 9.47 -9.78
CA ARG A 35 -2.15 8.21 -10.49
C ARG A 35 -1.14 7.16 -10.01
N ALA A 36 -1.64 6.09 -9.40
CA ALA A 36 -0.82 4.91 -9.15
C ALA A 36 -0.52 4.24 -10.49
N TYR A 37 0.74 4.29 -10.94
CA TYR A 37 1.18 3.53 -12.09
C TYR A 37 1.25 2.06 -11.70
N ALA A 38 0.30 1.27 -12.19
CA ALA A 38 0.40 -0.19 -12.12
C ALA A 38 1.41 -0.68 -13.16
N LEU A 39 1.92 -1.90 -12.95
CA LEU A 39 2.73 -2.59 -13.96
C LEU A 39 1.90 -2.79 -15.23
N ASP A 40 2.54 -2.64 -16.39
CA ASP A 40 1.92 -2.86 -17.69
C ASP A 40 1.54 -4.35 -17.84
N PRO A 41 0.24 -4.70 -17.91
CA PRO A 41 -0.20 -6.09 -17.99
C PRO A 41 0.18 -6.75 -19.32
N SER A 42 0.53 -5.97 -20.35
CA SER A 42 0.98 -6.48 -21.65
C SER A 42 2.47 -6.88 -21.65
N ARG A 43 3.24 -6.48 -20.63
CA ARG A 43 4.62 -6.93 -20.44
C ARG A 43 4.61 -8.34 -19.88
N THR A 44 5.07 -9.29 -20.68
CA THR A 44 5.27 -10.66 -20.21
C THR A 44 6.33 -10.70 -19.12
N LEU A 45 6.15 -11.58 -18.12
CA LEU A 45 7.07 -11.69 -16.98
C LEU A 45 8.53 -11.96 -17.41
N SER A 46 8.70 -12.59 -18.59
CA SER A 46 9.98 -12.84 -19.26
C SER A 46 10.73 -11.59 -19.72
N GLN A 47 10.07 -10.45 -19.82
CA GLN A 47 10.69 -9.16 -20.18
C GLN A 47 11.30 -8.44 -18.97
N TYR A 48 11.05 -8.94 -17.74
CA TYR A 48 11.75 -8.47 -16.56
C TYR A 48 13.10 -9.17 -16.43
N VAL A 49 14.12 -8.44 -16.02
CA VAL A 49 15.46 -8.99 -15.80
C VAL A 49 15.40 -9.96 -14.62
N HIS A 50 15.40 -11.26 -14.94
CA HIS A 50 15.55 -12.30 -13.94
C HIS A 50 17.03 -12.58 -13.74
N ARG A 51 17.58 -12.22 -12.59
CA ARG A 51 18.93 -12.61 -12.17
C ARG A 51 18.83 -13.82 -11.26
N ILE A 52 19.45 -14.91 -11.67
CA ILE A 52 19.60 -16.11 -10.84
C ILE A 52 20.95 -16.01 -10.14
N TRP A 53 20.93 -16.12 -8.81
CA TRP A 53 22.14 -16.28 -8.02
C TRP A 53 22.23 -17.72 -7.51
N GLN A 54 23.35 -18.35 -7.80
CA GLN A 54 23.72 -19.70 -7.43
C GLN A 54 24.90 -19.65 -6.44
N VAL A 55 25.23 -20.80 -5.85
CA VAL A 55 26.36 -20.93 -4.92
C VAL A 55 27.67 -20.45 -5.57
N GLN A 56 27.86 -20.77 -6.86
CA GLN A 56 29.03 -20.35 -7.65
C GLN A 56 29.14 -18.83 -7.83
N GLN A 57 28.03 -18.10 -7.65
CA GLN A 57 27.95 -16.65 -7.79
C GLN A 57 28.00 -15.93 -6.44
N GLY A 58 28.37 -16.64 -5.37
CA GLY A 58 28.62 -16.09 -4.04
C GLY A 58 27.49 -16.32 -3.02
N LEU A 59 26.45 -17.08 -3.34
CA LEU A 59 25.53 -17.54 -2.30
C LEU A 59 26.22 -18.56 -1.39
N PRO A 60 26.12 -18.42 -0.06
CA PRO A 60 26.65 -19.43 0.86
C PRO A 60 25.99 -20.82 0.67
N GLN A 61 24.69 -20.87 0.38
CA GLN A 61 23.91 -22.08 0.12
C GLN A 61 22.70 -21.75 -0.77
N ALA A 62 22.18 -22.74 -1.51
CA ALA A 62 21.00 -22.56 -2.37
C ALA A 62 19.68 -22.39 -1.58
N SER A 63 19.63 -22.88 -0.33
CA SER A 63 18.45 -22.80 0.52
C SER A 63 18.36 -21.43 1.20
N ILE A 64 17.36 -20.64 0.83
CA ILE A 64 17.07 -19.34 1.43
C ILE A 64 15.85 -19.50 2.33
N HIS A 65 16.00 -19.18 3.62
CA HIS A 65 14.91 -19.29 4.61
C HIS A 65 14.22 -17.95 4.85
N VAL A 66 14.95 -16.85 4.72
CA VAL A 66 14.44 -15.50 4.98
C VAL A 66 14.95 -14.54 3.92
N VAL A 67 14.05 -13.67 3.46
CA VAL A 67 14.35 -12.51 2.61
C VAL A 67 13.86 -11.26 3.32
N LEU A 68 14.75 -10.30 3.57
CA LEU A 68 14.44 -9.03 4.21
C LEU A 68 14.96 -7.88 3.34
N GLN A 69 14.17 -6.85 3.13
CA GLN A 69 14.64 -5.59 2.54
C GLN A 69 14.66 -4.48 3.60
N THR A 70 15.79 -3.79 3.70
CA THR A 70 15.95 -2.64 4.60
C THR A 70 15.48 -1.35 3.94
N ARG A 71 15.20 -0.30 4.74
CA ARG A 71 14.65 0.98 4.25
C ARG A 71 15.60 1.75 3.32
N ASP A 72 16.88 1.45 3.39
CA ASP A 72 17.94 1.96 2.50
C ASP A 72 18.04 1.18 1.17
N GLY A 73 17.20 0.15 0.98
CA GLY A 73 17.06 -0.56 -0.29
C GLY A 73 17.86 -1.85 -0.41
N TYR A 74 18.69 -2.21 0.58
CA TYR A 74 19.46 -3.46 0.55
C TYR A 74 18.58 -4.68 0.84
N VAL A 75 18.90 -5.80 0.19
CA VAL A 75 18.24 -7.10 0.40
C VAL A 75 19.19 -8.03 1.14
N TRP A 76 18.70 -8.61 2.23
CA TRP A 76 19.38 -9.58 3.07
C TRP A 76 18.74 -10.96 2.88
N LEU A 77 19.59 -11.96 2.67
CA LEU A 77 19.19 -13.35 2.48
C LEU A 77 19.78 -14.18 3.61
N ALA A 78 18.95 -14.89 4.37
CA ALA A 78 19.42 -15.82 5.39
C ALA A 78 19.46 -17.25 4.81
N THR A 79 20.63 -17.86 4.87
CA THR A 79 20.88 -19.25 4.52
C THR A 79 21.19 -20.05 5.78
N GLU A 80 20.98 -21.36 5.75
CA GLU A 80 21.44 -22.24 6.82
C GLU A 80 22.99 -22.26 6.82
N THR A 81 23.60 -22.30 8.00
CA THR A 81 25.03 -22.59 8.11
C THR A 81 25.18 -24.08 8.30
N ALA A 82 25.81 -24.76 7.34
CA ALA A 82 26.29 -26.11 7.55
C ALA A 82 27.32 -26.07 8.69
N SER A 83 26.96 -26.63 9.85
CA SER A 83 27.88 -26.91 10.96
C SER A 83 28.76 -28.12 10.64
#